data_AF-A0A372RI91-F1
#
_entry.id   AF-A0A372RI91-F1
#
_cell.length_a   1.000
_cell.length_b   1.000
_cell.length_c   1.000
_cell.angle_alpha   90.00
_cell.angle_beta   90.00
_cell.angle_gamma   90.00
#
_symmetry.space_group_name_H-M   'P 1'
#
loop_
_entity.id
_entity.type
_entity.pdbx_description
1 polymer ?
#
loop_
_entity_poly.entity_id
_entity_poly.type
_entity_poly.pdbx_seq_one_letter_code
_entity_poly.pdbx_strand_id
1 'polypeptide(L)' 'EFTKSADIYGFGMLMLEIISGKVPFVDRDYDLHLALAICEGERPPIPEYTPETYAILMKNCWDPIPTNRPTTDEL' A
#
# COMPACT_ATOMS: atom_id res chain seq x y z
N GLU A 1 -4.47 -14.39 8.32
CA GLU A 1 -3.32 -14.64 9.20
C GLU A 1 -2.58 -13.33 9.39
N PHE A 2 -2.20 -12.98 10.62
CA PHE A 2 -1.45 -11.75 10.88
C PHE A 2 0.05 -12.05 10.70
N THR A 3 0.69 -11.35 9.78
CA THR A 3 2.11 -11.55 9.45
C THR A 3 2.81 -10.21 9.39
N LYS A 4 4.13 -10.20 9.65
CA LYS A 4 4.96 -9.00 9.48
C LYS A 4 4.82 -8.41 8.08
N SER A 5 4.74 -9.26 7.04
CA SER A 5 4.53 -8.80 5.66
C SER A 5 3.14 -8.18 5.42
N ALA A 6 2.11 -8.55 6.19
CA ALA A 6 0.81 -7.88 6.18
C ALA A 6 0.91 -6.50 6.87
N ASP A 7 1.66 -6.38 7.95
CA ASP A 7 1.94 -5.09 8.61
C ASP A 7 2.68 -4.13 7.67
N ILE A 8 3.65 -4.62 6.89
CA ILE A 8 4.38 -3.83 5.88
C ILE A 8 3.45 -3.30 4.78
N TYR A 9 2.48 -4.11 4.34
CA TYR A 9 1.45 -3.65 3.40
C TYR A 9 0.62 -2.51 3.99
N GLY A 10 0.17 -2.68 5.24
CA GLY A 10 -0.55 -1.64 5.98
C GLY A 10 0.29 -0.37 6.17
N PHE A 11 1.59 -0.51 6.44
CA PHE A 11 2.52 0.61 6.54
C PHE A 11 2.59 1.41 5.24
N GLY A 12 2.70 0.75 4.08
CA GLY A 12 2.65 1.43 2.78
C GLY A 12 1.35 2.21 2.57
N MET A 13 0.20 1.66 3.00
CA MET A 13 -1.10 2.34 2.94
C MET A 13 -1.12 3.59 3.84
N LEU A 14 -0.55 3.48 5.04
CA LEU A 14 -0.39 4.59 5.98
C LEU A 14 0.50 5.71 5.41
N MET A 15 1.60 5.35 4.73
CA MET A 15 2.46 6.33 4.05
C MET A 15 1.68 7.13 3.01
N LEU A 16 0.86 6.47 2.19
CA LEU A 16 0.04 7.15 1.20
C LEU A 16 -0.96 8.10 1.87
N GLU A 17 -1.58 7.68 2.96
CA GLU A 17 -2.53 8.51 3.71
C GLU A 17 -1.86 9.77 4.25
N ILE A 18 -0.65 9.64 4.83
CA ILE A 18 0.14 10.77 5.34
C ILE A 18 0.51 11.74 4.21
N ILE A 19 0.95 11.23 3.06
CA ILE A 19 1.42 12.05 1.94
C ILE A 19 0.26 12.76 1.26
N SER A 20 -0.86 12.07 1.05
CA SER A 20 -2.00 12.58 0.31
C SER A 20 -3.01 13.34 1.18
N GLY A 21 -2.97 13.14 2.49
CA GLY A 21 -3.99 13.61 3.44
C GLY A 21 -5.36 12.96 3.23
N LYS A 22 -5.42 11.83 2.51
CA LYS A 22 -6.65 11.11 2.16
C LYS A 22 -6.46 9.62 2.39
N VAL A 23 -7.52 8.95 2.85
CA VAL A 23 -7.50 7.50 2.98
C VAL A 23 -7.27 6.83 1.61
N PRO A 24 -6.52 5.71 1.54
CA PRO A 24 -6.35 4.95 0.29
C PRO A 24 -7.70 4.51 -0.27
N PHE A 25 -7.92 4.63 -1.58
CA PHE A 25 -9.21 4.31 -2.22
C PHE A 25 -10.40 5.14 -1.72
N VAL A 26 -10.18 6.45 -1.45
CA VAL A 26 -11.19 7.40 -0.96
C VAL A 26 -12.49 7.46 -1.79
N ASP A 27 -12.44 7.04 -3.05
CA ASP A 27 -13.54 7.04 -4.02
C ASP A 27 -14.28 5.69 -4.11
N ARG A 28 -13.93 4.71 -3.26
CA ARG A 28 -14.51 3.37 -3.25
C ARG A 28 -15.10 3.03 -1.88
N ASP A 29 -16.17 2.24 -1.90
CA ASP A 29 -16.70 1.62 -0.68
C ASP A 29 -15.76 0.52 -0.18
N TYR A 30 -15.62 0.40 1.14
CA TYR A 30 -14.74 -0.58 1.79
C TYR A 30 -15.48 -1.91 1.95
N ASP A 31 -15.78 -2.53 0.81
CA ASP A 31 -16.58 -3.74 0.71
C ASP A 31 -15.81 -4.93 0.12
N LEU A 32 -16.51 -6.04 -0.12
CA LEU A 32 -15.90 -7.25 -0.70
C LEU A 32 -15.36 -7.01 -2.11
N HIS A 33 -15.97 -6.12 -2.90
CA HIS A 33 -15.51 -5.84 -4.26
C HIS A 33 -14.15 -5.15 -4.25
N LEU A 34 -13.95 -4.17 -3.35
CA LEU A 34 -12.64 -3.54 -3.17
C LEU A 34 -11.60 -4.56 -2.69
N ALA A 35 -11.95 -5.41 -1.73
CA ALA A 35 -11.05 -6.45 -1.23
C ALA A 35 -10.59 -7.41 -2.34
N LEU A 36 -11.52 -7.84 -3.22
CA LEU A 36 -11.20 -8.68 -4.36
C LEU A 36 -10.31 -7.96 -5.37
N ALA A 37 -10.60 -6.69 -5.69
CA ALA A 37 -9.79 -5.93 -6.64
C ALA A 37 -8.35 -5.71 -6.13
N ILE A 38 -8.16 -5.50 -4.83
CA ILE A 38 -6.83 -5.44 -4.20
C ILE A 38 -6.07 -6.77 -4.37
N CYS A 39 -6.75 -7.91 -4.18
CA CYS A 39 -6.20 -9.24 -4.42
C CYS A 39 -5.82 -9.46 -5.90
N GLU A 40 -6.56 -8.85 -6.83
CA GLU A 40 -6.26 -8.87 -8.27
C GLU A 40 -5.16 -7.88 -8.69
N GLY A 41 -4.67 -7.05 -7.76
CA GLY A 41 -3.54 -6.16 -7.98
C GLY A 41 -3.90 -4.68 -8.07
N GLU A 42 -5.15 -4.28 -7.83
CA GLU A 42 -5.52 -2.87 -7.76
C GLU A 42 -4.73 -2.16 -6.65
N ARG A 43 -4.16 -0.99 -6.95
CA ARG A 43 -3.38 -0.16 -6.02
C ARG A 43 -3.85 1.27 -6.09
N PRO A 44 -3.83 2.01 -4.96
CA PRO A 44 -4.26 3.39 -4.96
C PRO A 44 -3.26 4.28 -5.72
N PRO A 45 -3.72 5.38 -6.34
CA PRO A 45 -2.85 6.29 -7.07
C PRO A 45 -1.89 7.03 -6.12
N ILE A 46 -0.62 7.11 -6.49
CA ILE A 46 0.38 7.90 -5.76
C ILE A 46 0.36 9.33 -6.31
N PRO A 47 0.23 10.37 -5.47
CA PRO A 47 0.25 11.75 -5.93
C PRO A 47 1.56 12.12 -6.64
N GLU A 48 1.50 12.88 -7.73
CA GLU A 48 2.67 13.22 -8.56
C GLU A 48 3.75 14.02 -7.80
N TYR A 49 3.37 14.75 -6.76
CA TYR A 49 4.30 15.50 -5.92
C TYR A 49 5.05 14.63 -4.90
N THR A 50 4.76 13.33 -4.84
CA THR A 50 5.44 12.40 -3.93
C THR A 50 6.90 12.23 -4.34
N PRO A 51 7.87 12.43 -3.44
CA PRO A 51 9.27 12.15 -3.75
C PRO A 51 9.45 10.71 -4.24
N GLU A 52 10.24 10.52 -5.29
CA GLU A 52 10.40 9.23 -5.98
C GLU A 52 10.78 8.08 -5.04
N THR A 53 11.66 8.35 -4.07
CA THR A 53 12.09 7.37 -3.06
C THR A 53 10.91 6.81 -2.25
N TYR A 54 9.98 7.67 -1.82
CA TYR A 54 8.78 7.22 -1.10
C TYR A 54 7.79 6.51 -2.02
N ALA A 55 7.67 6.94 -3.28
CA ALA A 55 6.81 6.27 -4.24
C ALA A 55 7.29 4.85 -4.55
N ILE A 56 8.60 4.64 -4.69
CA ILE A 56 9.20 3.32 -4.87
C ILE A 56 8.99 2.47 -3.61
N LEU A 57 9.25 3.03 -2.43
CA LEU A 57 9.07 2.31 -1.16
C LEU A 57 7.62 1.85 -0.97
N MET A 58 6.62 2.71 -1.20
CA MET A 58 5.20 2.34 -1.13
C MET A 58 4.87 1.20 -2.11
N LYS A 59 5.37 1.26 -3.35
CA LYS A 59 5.17 0.18 -4.34
C LYS A 59 5.76 -1.15 -3.85
N ASN A 60 6.95 -1.14 -3.26
CA ASN A 60 7.58 -2.33 -2.70
C ASN A 60 6.77 -2.89 -1.52
N CYS A 61 6.26 -2.03 -0.64
CA CYS A 61 5.37 -2.44 0.46
C CYS A 61 4.08 -3.10 -0.04
N TRP A 62 3.61 -2.73 -1.24
CA TRP A 62 2.37 -3.23 -1.83
C TRP A 62 2.55 -4.40 -2.81
N ASP A 63 3.72 -5.04 -2.83
CA ASP A 63 3.96 -6.19 -3.70
C ASP A 63 2.87 -7.27 -3.47
N PRO A 64 2.28 -7.81 -4.55
CA PRO A 64 1.25 -8.85 -4.44
C PRO A 64 1.76 -10.12 -3.75
N ILE A 65 3.06 -10.43 -3.85
CA ILE A 65 3.70 -11.57 -3.21
C ILE A 65 4.24 -11.11 -1.85
N PRO A 66 3.69 -11.59 -0.71
CA PRO A 66 4.06 -11.07 0.61
C PRO A 66 5.54 -11.21 0.97
N THR A 67 6.25 -12.19 0.39
CA THR A 67 7.69 -12.42 0.63
C THR A 67 8.60 -11.45 -0.11
N ASN A 68 8.09 -10.72 -1.10
CA ASN A 68 8.84 -9.70 -1.84
C ASN A 68 8.79 -8.33 -1.17
N ARG A 69 7.88 -8.16 -0.19
CA ARG A 69 7.75 -6.92 0.57
C ARG A 69 8.99 -6.74 1.46
N PRO A 70 9.46 -5.50 1.65
CA PRO A 70 10.61 -5.23 2.49
C PRO A 70 10.36 -5.68 3.93
N THR A 71 11.42 -6.08 4.60
CA THR A 71 11.44 -6.26 6.04
C THR A 71 11.56 -4.92 6.75
N THR A 72 11.29 -4.89 8.05
CA THR A 72 11.43 -3.66 8.85
C THR A 72 12.85 -3.10 8.84
N ASP A 73 13.88 -3.95 8.69
CA ASP A 73 15.28 -3.51 8.63
C ASP A 73 15.65 -2.90 7.25
N GLU A 74 14.80 -3.07 6.24
CA GLU A 74 14.96 -2.54 4.88
C GLU A 74 14.10 -1.29 4.61
N LEU A 75 13.27 -0.87 5.58
CA LEU A 75 12.49 0.37 5.56
C LEU A 75 13.35 1.57 6.00
#